data_AF-A0A0C2CZ96-F1
#
_entry.id   AF-A0A0C2CZ96-F1
#
_cell.length_a   1.000
_cell.length_b   1.000
_cell.length_c   1.000
_cell.angle_alpha   90.00
_cell.angle_beta   90.00
_cell.angle_gamma   90.00
#
_symmetry.space_group_name_H-M   'P 1'
#
loop_
_entity.id
_entity.type
_entity.pdbx_description
1 polymer ?
#
loop_
_entity_poly.entity_id
_entity_poly.type
_entity_poly.pdbx_seq_one_letter_code
_entity_poly.pdbx_strand_id
1 'polypeptide(L)'
;MLLGACTSVTPPPGEASKPSPTRSPPVDETPSAAPTPASDLTIRSPPVDDPGTPTVDPSERLDAPARYEGLVLRAALPIRARYANLVYEGNNKHFRAEPDAAGLFRSGDETAADWRRFAAGVGGLVVLRDSLFSQQDHPVAQRPRALMMSPSWVTVAVAQTLANRPLTAPRSAPIDDDAAWAGTDINAYFGSFPVSERLFGDATRPLATADASARLQIQNARVSMQMLAAAAQAMIDAAPRGAEAVAQAGAEWIAASDRSYFGAELRRDKIIPIFVENPNEHELRDEGKGLGVWGWELAPQALAITRRVVYGRRLLDGALAVERYDLRFEAEQDRAIALLEELVPRDSSGHPLWLWVNGGTDGHGKGDPAVPYIKDFQAKIAAANIEVSRVVLLSKPSVRPWGADGKQVLETEVDRYAKLGIPLSVQLQTQQLQKLIAD
;
A
#
# COMPACT_ATOMS: atom_id res chain seq x y z
N MET A 1 23.87 -36.91 -6.67
CA MET A 1 23.67 -37.10 -5.22
C MET A 1 23.39 -35.71 -4.65
N LEU A 2 22.27 -35.35 -4.03
CA LEU A 2 21.06 -36.04 -3.61
C LEU A 2 19.88 -35.08 -3.93
N LEU A 3 18.81 -35.62 -4.49
CA LEU A 3 17.53 -34.95 -4.73
C LEU A 3 16.82 -34.73 -3.39
N GLY A 4 16.22 -33.54 -3.18
CA GLY A 4 15.40 -33.22 -2.01
C GLY A 4 14.07 -32.62 -2.45
N ALA A 5 12.98 -33.32 -2.14
CA ALA A 5 11.64 -33.18 -2.70
C ALA A 5 10.91 -31.85 -2.39
N CYS A 6 10.05 -31.48 -3.33
CA CYS A 6 8.92 -30.58 -3.17
C CYS A 6 7.96 -31.10 -2.08
N THR A 7 7.49 -30.22 -1.22
CA THR A 7 6.32 -30.46 -0.36
C THR A 7 5.21 -29.47 -0.72
N SER A 8 4.13 -30.04 -1.24
CA SER A 8 2.83 -29.43 -1.47
C SER A 8 2.21 -28.98 -0.14
N VAL A 9 1.71 -27.75 -0.08
CA VAL A 9 0.86 -27.29 1.03
C VAL A 9 -0.55 -27.82 0.80
N THR A 10 -0.96 -28.75 1.66
CA THR A 10 -2.34 -29.28 1.75
C THR A 10 -3.13 -28.43 2.76
N PRO A 11 -4.35 -27.96 2.44
CA PRO A 11 -5.21 -27.31 3.42
C PRO A 11 -5.78 -28.33 4.43
N PRO A 12 -6.24 -27.88 5.62
CA PRO A 12 -6.76 -28.77 6.65
C PRO A 12 -8.08 -29.46 6.23
N PRO A 13 -8.38 -30.66 6.76
CA PRO A 13 -9.57 -31.42 6.41
C PRO A 13 -10.84 -30.78 6.98
N GLY A 14 -11.90 -30.78 6.16
CA GLY A 14 -13.23 -30.32 6.54
C GLY A 14 -13.93 -31.27 7.51
N GLU A 15 -14.73 -30.69 8.41
CA GLU A 15 -15.67 -31.42 9.25
C GLU A 15 -17.12 -31.04 8.94
N ALA A 16 -17.82 -32.07 8.44
CA ALA A 16 -19.20 -32.48 8.65
C ALA A 16 -20.36 -31.45 8.77
N SER A 17 -21.26 -31.56 7.79
CA SER A 17 -22.65 -31.11 7.77
C SER A 17 -23.50 -31.47 8.99
N LYS A 18 -24.44 -30.58 9.36
CA LYS A 18 -25.86 -30.84 9.76
C LYS A 18 -26.54 -29.52 10.23
N PRO A 19 -27.88 -29.46 10.33
CA PRO A 19 -28.92 -29.56 9.30
C PRO A 19 -29.59 -28.19 9.02
N SER A 20 -30.28 -28.08 7.89
CA SER A 20 -31.06 -26.89 7.49
C SER A 20 -32.14 -26.49 8.50
N PRO A 21 -32.35 -25.17 8.74
CA PRO A 21 -33.62 -24.67 9.24
C PRO A 21 -34.50 -24.13 8.11
N THR A 22 -35.78 -24.33 8.33
CA THR A 22 -36.96 -24.09 7.51
C THR A 22 -37.08 -22.64 7.00
N ARG A 23 -37.42 -22.51 5.72
CA ARG A 23 -37.69 -21.27 4.99
C ARG A 23 -38.94 -20.57 5.57
N SER A 24 -38.81 -19.32 6.00
CA SER A 24 -39.94 -18.40 6.24
C SER A 24 -40.05 -17.41 5.06
N PRO A 25 -41.26 -16.93 4.72
CA PRO A 25 -41.52 -16.13 3.51
C PRO A 25 -41.00 -14.68 3.62
N PRO A 26 -40.88 -13.94 2.50
CA PRO A 26 -40.09 -12.72 2.44
C PRO A 26 -40.81 -11.55 3.11
N VAL A 27 -40.10 -10.83 3.97
CA VAL A 27 -40.48 -9.48 4.38
C VAL A 27 -39.77 -8.53 3.42
N ASP A 28 -40.58 -7.75 2.71
CA ASP A 28 -40.16 -6.71 1.79
C ASP A 28 -39.63 -5.51 2.59
N GLU A 29 -38.35 -5.56 2.96
CA GLU A 29 -37.63 -4.40 3.48
C GLU A 29 -36.50 -4.09 2.50
N THR A 30 -36.77 -3.13 1.62
CA THR A 30 -35.73 -2.46 0.83
C THR A 30 -34.74 -1.83 1.82
N PRO A 31 -33.47 -2.27 1.89
CA PRO A 31 -32.49 -1.60 2.72
C PRO A 31 -32.15 -0.28 2.02
N SER A 32 -32.71 0.82 2.52
CA SER A 32 -32.19 2.15 2.22
C SER A 32 -30.72 2.15 2.59
N ALA A 33 -29.85 2.43 1.62
CA ALA A 33 -28.42 2.61 1.83
C ALA A 33 -28.23 3.50 3.07
N ALA A 34 -27.53 2.98 4.08
CA ALA A 34 -27.23 3.74 5.27
C ALA A 34 -26.44 4.98 4.82
N PRO A 35 -26.92 6.21 5.10
CA PRO A 35 -26.10 7.39 4.88
C PRO A 35 -24.84 7.21 5.73
N THR A 36 -23.66 7.36 5.09
CA THR A 36 -22.39 7.49 5.80
C THR A 36 -22.59 8.51 6.91
N PRO A 37 -22.44 8.15 8.20
CA PRO A 37 -22.65 9.11 9.26
C PRO A 37 -21.60 10.21 9.06
N ALA A 38 -22.07 11.42 8.75
CA ALA A 38 -21.29 12.62 8.90
C ALA A 38 -20.96 12.74 10.40
N SER A 39 -19.80 12.20 10.76
CA SER A 39 -19.27 12.31 12.11
C SER A 39 -18.89 13.77 12.30
N ASP A 40 -19.68 14.50 13.09
CA ASP A 40 -19.36 15.84 13.62
C ASP A 40 -18.10 15.85 14.52
N LEU A 41 -17.37 14.73 14.60
CA LEU A 41 -16.04 14.66 15.19
C LEU A 41 -15.05 15.35 14.25
N THR A 42 -14.81 16.63 14.48
CA THR A 42 -13.75 17.37 13.79
C THR A 42 -12.40 16.77 14.22
N ILE A 43 -11.88 15.82 13.44
CA ILE A 43 -10.52 15.31 13.56
C ILE A 43 -9.61 16.41 13.02
N ARG A 44 -8.72 16.95 13.86
CA ARG A 44 -7.76 17.96 13.41
C ARG A 44 -6.80 17.31 12.41
N SER A 45 -6.87 17.73 11.15
CA SER A 45 -5.92 17.29 10.14
C SER A 45 -4.50 17.75 10.51
N PRO A 46 -3.48 16.89 10.34
CA PRO A 46 -2.10 17.29 10.53
C PRO A 46 -1.67 18.29 9.44
N PRO A 47 -0.61 19.07 9.70
CA PRO A 47 -0.08 20.00 8.70
C PRO A 47 0.37 19.24 7.45
N VAL A 48 0.08 19.81 6.28
CA VAL A 48 0.52 19.31 4.97
C VAL A 48 1.51 20.30 4.39
N ASP A 49 2.72 19.85 4.11
CA ASP A 49 3.70 20.60 3.33
C ASP A 49 3.54 20.20 1.86
N ASP A 50 2.65 20.87 1.13
CA ASP A 50 2.38 20.58 -0.27
C ASP A 50 3.40 21.30 -1.17
N PRO A 51 4.33 20.56 -1.80
CA PRO A 51 5.36 21.17 -2.61
C PRO A 51 4.92 21.38 -4.07
N GLY A 52 3.65 21.12 -4.39
CA GLY A 52 3.05 21.31 -5.71
C GLY A 52 3.49 20.30 -6.77
N THR A 53 2.95 20.50 -7.97
CA THR A 53 3.25 19.67 -9.16
C THR A 53 4.45 20.24 -9.92
N PRO A 54 5.54 19.48 -10.10
CA PRO A 54 6.68 19.97 -10.87
C PRO A 54 6.36 20.04 -12.37
N THR A 55 6.88 21.07 -13.05
CA THR A 55 6.85 21.13 -14.51
C THR A 55 7.74 20.05 -15.11
N VAL A 56 7.22 19.36 -16.13
CA VAL A 56 7.95 18.34 -16.89
C VAL A 56 8.26 18.88 -18.28
N ASP A 57 9.49 18.72 -18.73
CA ASP A 57 9.90 19.06 -20.10
C ASP A 57 9.06 18.25 -21.11
N PRO A 58 8.36 18.91 -22.05
CA PRO A 58 7.57 18.22 -23.07
C PRO A 58 8.37 17.17 -23.87
N SER A 59 9.68 17.34 -24.04
CA SER A 59 10.54 16.38 -24.74
C SER A 59 10.75 15.07 -23.97
N GLU A 60 10.47 15.06 -22.66
CA GLU A 60 10.47 13.84 -21.85
C GLU A 60 9.11 13.12 -21.85
N ARG A 61 8.10 13.69 -22.50
CA ARG A 61 6.75 13.14 -22.57
C ARG A 61 6.52 12.53 -23.95
N LEU A 62 6.33 11.23 -23.95
CA LEU A 62 6.00 10.45 -25.13
C LEU A 62 4.51 10.10 -25.11
N ASP A 63 3.94 9.79 -26.27
CA ASP A 63 2.62 9.17 -26.36
C ASP A 63 2.77 7.74 -26.89
N ALA A 64 2.30 6.78 -26.11
CA ALA A 64 2.27 5.40 -26.56
C ALA A 64 1.18 5.26 -27.63
N PRO A 65 1.40 4.51 -28.72
CA PRO A 65 0.34 4.20 -29.67
C PRO A 65 -0.90 3.63 -28.96
N ALA A 66 -2.10 3.98 -29.43
CA ALA A 66 -3.37 3.65 -28.76
C ALA A 66 -3.51 2.18 -28.35
N ARG A 67 -2.99 1.25 -29.17
CA ARG A 67 -2.97 -0.20 -28.88
C ARG A 67 -2.25 -0.58 -27.58
N TYR A 68 -1.37 0.28 -27.06
CA TYR A 68 -0.58 0.05 -25.85
C TYR A 68 -1.06 0.86 -24.64
N GLU A 69 -2.15 1.63 -24.75
CA GLU A 69 -2.68 2.46 -23.65
C GLU A 69 -3.01 1.66 -22.38
N GLY A 70 -3.34 0.37 -22.54
CA GLY A 70 -3.62 -0.54 -21.42
C GLY A 70 -2.38 -1.07 -20.69
N LEU A 71 -1.16 -0.62 -21.01
CA LEU A 71 0.06 -1.14 -20.37
C LEU A 71 0.33 -0.50 -19.00
N VAL A 72 0.76 -1.34 -18.06
CA VAL A 72 1.40 -0.94 -16.79
C VAL A 72 2.89 -1.30 -16.85
N LEU A 73 3.74 -0.27 -16.96
CA LEU A 73 5.20 -0.40 -17.10
C LEU A 73 5.94 -0.33 -15.77
N ARG A 74 7.26 -0.55 -15.78
CA ARG A 74 8.14 -0.37 -14.63
C ARG A 74 8.76 1.02 -14.62
N ALA A 75 8.58 1.76 -13.53
CA ALA A 75 9.29 3.01 -13.31
C ALA A 75 10.72 2.72 -12.80
N ALA A 76 11.68 3.54 -13.23
CA ALA A 76 13.08 3.42 -12.84
C ALA A 76 13.80 4.76 -12.93
N LEU A 77 14.92 4.85 -12.19
CA LEU A 77 15.91 5.92 -12.32
C LEU A 77 17.04 5.51 -13.29
N PRO A 78 17.73 6.48 -13.93
CA PRO A 78 17.39 7.91 -13.95
C PRO A 78 16.07 8.16 -14.70
N ILE A 79 15.37 9.24 -14.34
CA ILE A 79 14.14 9.64 -15.03
C ILE A 79 14.51 10.02 -16.47
N ARG A 80 13.87 9.38 -17.44
CA ARG A 80 14.06 9.63 -18.88
C ARG A 80 12.70 9.91 -19.52
N ALA A 81 12.69 10.00 -20.85
CA ALA A 81 11.45 10.02 -21.62
C ALA A 81 10.52 8.88 -21.17
N ARG A 82 9.24 9.20 -20.99
CA ARG A 82 8.21 8.32 -20.43
C ARG A 82 6.88 8.59 -21.10
N TYR A 83 6.03 7.57 -21.16
CA TYR A 83 4.75 7.66 -21.83
C TYR A 83 3.72 8.35 -20.93
N ALA A 84 3.25 9.52 -21.36
CA ALA A 84 2.34 10.36 -20.60
C ALA A 84 0.94 9.75 -20.45
N ASN A 85 0.57 8.83 -21.34
CA ASN A 85 -0.71 8.12 -21.34
C ASN A 85 -0.67 6.76 -20.64
N LEU A 86 0.48 6.29 -20.14
CA LEU A 86 0.60 4.97 -19.49
C LEU A 86 0.68 5.05 -17.98
N VAL A 87 0.31 3.95 -17.33
CA VAL A 87 0.50 3.74 -15.89
C VAL A 87 1.83 3.04 -15.64
N TYR A 88 2.49 3.37 -14.53
CA TYR A 88 3.74 2.77 -14.12
C TYR A 88 3.63 2.17 -12.72
N GLU A 89 4.41 1.13 -12.45
CA GLU A 89 4.64 0.57 -11.13
C GLU A 89 6.04 0.94 -10.67
N GLY A 90 6.11 1.69 -9.57
CA GLY A 90 7.35 2.11 -8.96
C GLY A 90 7.88 1.11 -7.94
N ASN A 91 9.21 1.11 -7.76
CA ASN A 91 9.89 0.34 -6.73
C ASN A 91 10.69 1.29 -5.84
N ASN A 92 10.40 1.27 -4.54
CA ASN A 92 11.00 2.19 -3.58
C ASN A 92 12.52 2.06 -3.48
N LYS A 93 13.05 0.84 -3.58
CA LYS A 93 14.50 0.61 -3.63
C LYS A 93 15.12 1.27 -4.86
N HIS A 94 14.49 1.16 -6.03
CA HIS A 94 15.02 1.77 -7.26
C HIS A 94 14.99 3.30 -7.22
N PHE A 95 13.99 3.90 -6.57
CA PHE A 95 13.87 5.36 -6.48
C PHE A 95 14.71 5.99 -5.38
N ARG A 96 15.10 5.25 -4.34
CA ARG A 96 16.07 5.73 -3.32
C ARG A 96 17.50 5.87 -3.88
N ALA A 97 17.77 5.25 -5.05
CA ALA A 97 19.11 4.96 -5.56
C ALA A 97 19.89 4.00 -4.64
N GLU A 98 21.09 3.60 -5.06
CA GLU A 98 21.97 2.78 -4.22
C GLU A 98 22.42 3.58 -2.99
N PRO A 99 22.54 2.93 -1.82
CA PRO A 99 23.09 3.59 -0.64
C PRO A 99 24.58 3.89 -0.87
N ASP A 100 25.08 4.93 -0.20
CA ASP A 100 26.50 5.25 -0.18
C ASP A 100 27.32 4.19 0.59
N ALA A 101 28.64 4.39 0.66
CA ALA A 101 29.54 3.49 1.39
C ALA A 101 29.22 3.38 2.90
N ALA A 102 28.45 4.34 3.42
CA ALA A 102 27.98 4.42 4.79
C ALA A 102 26.61 3.74 5.00
N GLY A 103 25.99 3.22 3.93
CA GLY A 103 24.66 2.61 3.97
C GLY A 103 23.52 3.63 3.99
N LEU A 104 23.79 4.89 3.67
CA LEU A 104 22.79 5.97 3.64
C LEU A 104 22.28 6.19 2.21
N PHE A 105 20.98 6.40 2.09
CA PHE A 105 20.35 6.86 0.85
C PHE A 105 20.41 8.39 0.76
N ARG A 106 20.11 8.92 -0.42
CA ARG A 106 19.82 10.36 -0.63
C ARG A 106 18.70 10.82 0.30
N SER A 107 18.57 12.13 0.53
CA SER A 107 17.54 12.65 1.45
C SER A 107 16.11 12.28 0.99
N GLY A 108 15.17 12.25 1.95
CA GLY A 108 13.75 12.05 1.66
C GLY A 108 13.20 13.12 0.72
N ASP A 109 13.69 14.35 0.83
CA ASP A 109 13.31 15.46 -0.06
C ASP A 109 13.72 15.22 -1.51
N GLU A 110 14.96 14.77 -1.75
CA GLU A 110 15.43 14.42 -3.09
C GLU A 110 14.67 13.23 -3.66
N THR A 111 14.42 12.21 -2.85
CA THR A 111 13.67 11.02 -3.27
C THR A 111 12.24 11.38 -3.61
N ALA A 112 11.57 12.18 -2.77
CA ALA A 112 10.23 12.69 -3.03
C ALA A 112 10.18 13.56 -4.30
N ALA A 113 11.21 14.36 -4.57
CA ALA A 113 11.29 15.15 -5.80
C ALA A 113 11.34 14.26 -7.05
N ASP A 114 12.08 13.14 -7.02
CA ASP A 114 12.12 12.18 -8.11
C ASP A 114 10.77 11.50 -8.34
N TRP A 115 10.10 11.07 -7.26
CA TRP A 115 8.74 10.52 -7.35
C TRP A 115 7.77 11.50 -7.98
N ARG A 116 7.79 12.76 -7.54
CA ARG A 116 6.93 13.83 -8.07
C ARG A 116 7.22 14.12 -9.54
N ARG A 117 8.50 14.25 -9.92
CA ARG A 117 8.91 14.47 -11.32
C ARG A 117 8.46 13.32 -12.22
N PHE A 118 8.61 12.08 -11.76
CA PHE A 118 8.16 10.92 -12.51
C PHE A 118 6.63 10.95 -12.70
N ALA A 119 5.89 11.06 -11.59
CA ALA A 119 4.42 11.06 -11.57
C ALA A 119 3.79 12.17 -12.43
N ALA A 120 4.37 13.38 -12.42
CA ALA A 120 3.90 14.52 -13.21
C ALA A 120 3.95 14.28 -14.73
N GLY A 121 4.74 13.31 -15.20
CA GLY A 121 4.92 13.01 -16.63
C GLY A 121 4.23 11.74 -17.11
N VAL A 122 3.37 11.10 -16.32
CA VAL A 122 2.73 9.81 -16.66
C VAL A 122 1.21 9.82 -16.45
N GLY A 123 0.54 8.76 -16.90
CA GLY A 123 -0.91 8.57 -16.73
C GLY A 123 -1.27 8.24 -15.28
N GLY A 124 -0.44 7.42 -14.64
CA GLY A 124 -0.52 7.09 -13.21
C GLY A 124 0.75 6.37 -12.72
N LEU A 125 0.94 6.31 -11.41
CA LEU A 125 2.10 5.71 -10.78
C LEU A 125 1.68 4.96 -9.51
N VAL A 126 1.74 3.63 -9.57
CA VAL A 126 1.51 2.75 -8.42
C VAL A 126 2.75 2.77 -7.53
N VAL A 127 2.54 3.01 -6.23
CA VAL A 127 3.62 3.17 -5.25
C VAL A 127 3.36 2.33 -4.01
N LEU A 128 4.35 1.52 -3.60
CA LEU A 128 4.23 0.73 -2.37
C LEU A 128 4.27 1.65 -1.15
N ARG A 129 3.22 1.63 -0.34
CA ARG A 129 3.10 2.52 0.82
C ARG A 129 2.22 1.92 1.92
N ASP A 130 2.66 0.77 2.42
CA ASP A 130 1.91 -0.12 3.30
C ASP A 130 2.68 -0.57 4.55
N SER A 131 4.01 -0.48 4.54
CA SER A 131 4.84 -0.79 5.71
C SER A 131 5.94 0.24 5.97
N LEU A 132 6.48 0.22 7.19
CA LEU A 132 7.39 1.25 7.69
C LEU A 132 8.72 1.28 6.92
N PHE A 133 9.25 0.12 6.53
CA PHE A 133 10.55 0.01 5.83
C PHE A 133 10.40 -0.12 4.32
N SER A 134 9.23 -0.59 3.86
CA SER A 134 8.93 -0.77 2.45
C SER A 134 8.28 0.45 1.79
N GLN A 135 8.14 1.59 2.48
CA GLN A 135 7.69 2.88 1.90
C GLN A 135 8.82 3.64 1.17
N GLN A 136 8.60 4.88 0.72
CA GLN A 136 9.64 5.65 0.02
C GLN A 136 10.71 6.23 0.96
N ASP A 137 10.31 6.76 2.13
CA ASP A 137 11.25 7.20 3.17
C ASP A 137 11.80 5.99 3.94
N HIS A 138 13.12 5.79 3.98
CA HIS A 138 13.71 4.79 4.87
C HIS A 138 13.90 5.38 6.27
N PRO A 139 13.34 4.79 7.34
CA PRO A 139 13.24 5.46 8.64
C PRO A 139 14.57 5.69 9.37
N VAL A 140 15.66 5.04 8.96
CA VAL A 140 17.01 5.20 9.57
C VAL A 140 18.10 5.54 8.58
N ALA A 141 17.92 5.19 7.30
CA ALA A 141 19.00 5.28 6.30
C ALA A 141 18.86 6.54 5.44
N GLN A 142 17.86 7.37 5.74
CA GLN A 142 17.48 8.54 4.99
C GLN A 142 16.84 9.50 5.97
N ARG A 143 17.15 10.79 5.87
CA ARG A 143 16.37 11.80 6.59
C ARG A 143 14.96 11.81 6.00
N PRO A 144 13.92 11.44 6.77
CA PRO A 144 12.58 11.31 6.22
C PRO A 144 12.02 12.69 5.83
N ARG A 145 11.24 12.75 4.74
CA ARG A 145 10.46 13.93 4.38
C ARG A 145 9.06 13.88 4.97
N ALA A 146 8.34 12.79 4.71
CA ALA A 146 6.97 12.56 5.14
C ALA A 146 6.79 11.06 5.38
N LEU A 147 7.41 10.59 6.46
CA LEU A 147 7.29 9.21 6.92
C LEU A 147 5.81 8.88 7.15
N MET A 148 5.38 7.75 6.59
CA MET A 148 4.07 7.19 6.80
C MET A 148 4.08 6.28 8.03
N MET A 149 3.07 6.43 8.88
CA MET A 149 2.70 5.42 9.86
C MET A 149 2.01 4.24 9.16
N SER A 150 2.44 3.01 9.41
CA SER A 150 1.81 1.82 8.82
C SER A 150 0.34 1.68 9.26
N PRO A 151 -0.56 1.14 8.41
CA PRO A 151 -1.95 0.86 8.81
C PRO A 151 -2.07 -0.05 10.05
N SER A 152 -1.13 -0.98 10.24
CA SER A 152 -1.11 -1.86 11.41
C SER A 152 -1.00 -1.10 12.74
N TRP A 153 -0.37 0.08 12.77
CA TRP A 153 -0.36 0.94 13.96
C TRP A 153 -1.76 1.47 14.29
N VAL A 154 -2.54 1.81 13.25
CA VAL A 154 -3.94 2.23 13.41
C VAL A 154 -4.77 1.05 13.92
N THR A 155 -4.62 -0.15 13.35
CA THR A 155 -5.32 -1.35 13.81
C THR A 155 -5.05 -1.67 15.28
N VAL A 156 -3.79 -1.57 15.71
CA VAL A 156 -3.44 -1.79 17.12
C VAL A 156 -4.11 -0.74 18.00
N ALA A 157 -4.07 0.54 17.61
CA ALA A 157 -4.72 1.59 18.40
C ALA A 157 -6.24 1.39 18.54
N VAL A 158 -6.89 1.01 17.44
CA VAL A 158 -8.32 0.64 17.40
C VAL A 158 -8.59 -0.56 18.31
N ALA A 159 -7.78 -1.62 18.23
CA ALA A 159 -7.95 -2.83 19.03
C ALA A 159 -7.82 -2.56 20.54
N GLN A 160 -6.83 -1.77 20.95
CA GLN A 160 -6.66 -1.38 22.37
C GLN A 160 -7.85 -0.54 22.85
N THR A 161 -8.35 0.37 22.01
CA THR A 161 -9.51 1.21 22.33
C THR A 161 -10.78 0.38 22.50
N LEU A 162 -11.04 -0.59 21.60
CA LEU A 162 -12.14 -1.55 21.74
C LEU A 162 -12.03 -2.39 23.02
N ALA A 163 -10.81 -2.72 23.42
CA ALA A 163 -10.52 -3.47 24.65
C ALA A 163 -10.52 -2.59 25.92
N ASN A 164 -10.86 -1.30 25.82
CA ASN A 164 -10.76 -0.31 26.91
C ASN A 164 -9.37 -0.28 27.57
N ARG A 165 -8.31 -0.51 26.79
CA ARG A 165 -6.93 -0.41 27.24
C ARG A 165 -6.36 0.96 26.88
N PRO A 166 -5.64 1.63 27.80
CA PRO A 166 -5.04 2.92 27.52
C PRO A 166 -3.98 2.79 26.41
N LEU A 167 -3.92 3.82 25.57
CA LEU A 167 -2.88 3.97 24.56
C LEU A 167 -1.71 4.79 25.13
N THR A 168 -0.50 4.31 24.91
CA THR A 168 0.75 4.98 25.28
C THR A 168 1.54 5.27 24.02
N ALA A 169 1.96 6.53 23.84
CA ALA A 169 2.73 6.95 22.68
C ALA A 169 4.13 6.32 22.69
N PRO A 170 4.75 6.13 21.51
CA PRO A 170 6.17 5.89 21.42
C PRO A 170 6.98 7.04 22.03
N ARG A 171 8.20 6.74 22.47
CA ARG A 171 9.12 7.73 23.02
C ARG A 171 9.44 8.81 21.99
N SER A 172 9.41 10.06 22.45
CA SER A 172 9.85 11.24 21.72
C SER A 172 10.61 12.16 22.66
N ALA A 173 11.79 12.62 22.24
CA ALA A 173 12.67 13.50 23.00
C ALA A 173 13.46 14.41 22.05
N PRO A 174 14.10 15.50 22.51
CA PRO A 174 14.99 16.30 21.67
C PRO A 174 16.06 15.44 20.99
N ILE A 175 16.31 15.65 19.69
CA ILE A 175 17.15 14.75 18.86
C ILE A 175 18.56 14.57 19.45
N ASP A 176 19.14 15.63 20.01
CA ASP A 176 20.51 15.62 20.51
C ASP A 176 20.65 15.19 21.99
N ASP A 177 19.55 14.82 22.66
CA ASP A 177 19.55 14.41 24.07
C ASP A 177 19.73 12.89 24.23
N ASP A 178 20.98 12.43 24.25
CA ASP A 178 21.32 11.01 24.42
C ASP A 178 20.72 10.38 25.69
N ALA A 179 20.64 11.14 26.79
CA ALA A 179 20.11 10.61 28.05
C ALA A 179 18.60 10.35 27.95
N ALA A 180 17.85 11.24 27.29
CA ALA A 180 16.43 11.06 27.07
C ALA A 180 16.11 9.92 26.07
N TRP A 181 17.00 9.64 25.12
CA TRP A 181 16.83 8.55 24.15
C TRP A 181 17.32 7.18 24.65
N ALA A 182 18.09 7.13 25.74
CA ALA A 182 18.57 5.88 26.31
C ALA A 182 17.42 4.99 26.83
N GLY A 183 17.53 3.68 26.62
CA GLY A 183 16.56 2.70 27.08
C GLY A 183 16.97 1.27 26.70
N THR A 184 16.47 0.30 27.46
CA THR A 184 16.74 -1.13 27.23
C THR A 184 15.48 -1.95 26.95
N ASP A 185 14.29 -1.41 27.23
CA ASP A 185 13.02 -2.06 26.97
C ASP A 185 12.36 -1.48 25.71
N ILE A 186 12.35 -2.27 24.64
CA ILE A 186 11.74 -1.92 23.36
C ILE A 186 10.22 -1.72 23.45
N ASN A 187 9.53 -2.50 24.30
CA ASN A 187 8.07 -2.37 24.43
C ASN A 187 7.72 -1.06 25.11
N ALA A 188 8.40 -0.71 26.21
CA ALA A 188 8.25 0.60 26.84
C ALA A 188 8.61 1.75 25.88
N TYR A 189 9.51 1.51 24.91
CA TYR A 189 9.92 2.51 23.93
C TYR A 189 8.85 2.82 22.87
N PHE A 190 8.10 1.82 22.43
CA PHE A 190 7.01 2.00 21.45
C PHE A 190 5.63 2.15 22.09
N GLY A 191 5.52 1.96 23.40
CA GLY A 191 4.26 2.06 24.13
C GLY A 191 3.27 1.00 23.66
N SER A 192 2.11 1.42 23.18
CA SER A 192 1.06 0.51 22.71
C SER A 192 1.24 0.03 21.26
N PHE A 193 2.22 0.57 20.53
CA PHE A 193 2.32 0.43 19.07
C PHE A 193 3.30 -0.68 18.64
N PRO A 194 3.20 -1.19 17.39
CA PRO A 194 4.10 -2.20 16.87
C PRO A 194 5.57 -1.78 16.98
N VAL A 195 6.39 -2.67 17.57
CA VAL A 195 7.82 -2.43 17.78
C VAL A 195 8.62 -2.51 16.48
N SER A 196 9.75 -1.82 16.46
CA SER A 196 10.78 -1.99 15.43
C SER A 196 12.16 -2.08 16.08
N GLU A 197 12.77 -3.26 16.03
CA GLU A 197 14.11 -3.50 16.59
C GLU A 197 15.16 -2.58 15.97
N ARG A 198 15.07 -2.33 14.66
CA ARG A 198 16.00 -1.45 13.97
C ARG A 198 15.89 0.01 14.40
N LEU A 199 14.66 0.54 14.50
CA LEU A 199 14.45 1.89 15.01
C LEU A 199 14.89 2.03 16.46
N PHE A 200 14.57 1.05 17.30
CA PHE A 200 15.02 1.00 18.70
C PHE A 200 16.55 1.00 18.80
N GLY A 201 17.19 0.09 18.07
CA GLY A 201 18.64 -0.06 18.06
C GLY A 201 19.36 1.21 17.59
N ASP A 202 18.87 1.85 16.53
CA ASP A 202 19.51 3.08 16.02
C ASP A 202 19.19 4.31 16.88
N ALA A 203 17.96 4.47 17.36
CA ALA A 203 17.57 5.66 18.14
C ALA A 203 18.19 5.70 19.55
N THR A 204 18.46 4.54 20.17
CA THR A 204 19.04 4.43 21.51
C THR A 204 20.56 4.58 21.56
N ARG A 205 21.25 4.53 20.41
CA ARG A 205 22.70 4.70 20.36
C ARG A 205 23.10 6.13 20.72
N PRO A 206 24.19 6.33 21.48
CA PRO A 206 24.67 7.65 21.84
C PRO A 206 25.31 8.37 20.64
N LEU A 207 24.92 9.63 20.42
CA LEU A 207 25.55 10.51 19.44
C LEU A 207 26.98 10.85 19.83
N ALA A 208 27.28 10.96 21.13
CA ALA A 208 28.60 11.38 21.60
C ALA A 208 29.76 10.48 21.12
N THR A 209 29.50 9.19 20.90
CA THR A 209 30.51 8.20 20.48
C THR A 209 30.35 7.73 19.04
N ALA A 210 29.41 8.31 18.28
CA ALA A 210 29.10 7.92 16.91
C ALA A 210 30.03 8.60 15.91
N ASP A 211 30.49 7.86 14.90
CA ASP A 211 31.10 8.44 13.70
C ASP A 211 30.06 9.25 12.89
N ALA A 212 30.51 9.94 11.84
CA ALA A 212 29.65 10.83 11.06
C ALA A 212 28.44 10.10 10.42
N SER A 213 28.62 8.88 9.92
CA SER A 213 27.54 8.10 9.30
C SER A 213 26.55 7.61 10.35
N ALA A 214 27.07 7.00 11.42
CA ALA A 214 26.26 6.54 12.53
C ALA A 214 25.48 7.70 13.16
N ARG A 215 26.07 8.90 13.25
CA ARG A 215 25.40 10.11 13.75
C ARG A 215 24.15 10.43 12.93
N LEU A 216 24.25 10.39 11.60
CA LEU A 216 23.11 10.62 10.71
C LEU A 216 22.04 9.54 10.86
N GLN A 217 22.43 8.27 10.96
CA GLN A 217 21.48 7.17 11.17
C GLN A 217 20.72 7.31 12.49
N ILE A 218 21.42 7.63 13.58
CA ILE A 218 20.83 7.89 14.90
C ILE A 218 19.85 9.07 14.82
N GLN A 219 20.27 10.18 14.21
CA GLN A 219 19.42 11.36 14.05
C GLN A 219 18.18 11.05 13.20
N ASN A 220 18.32 10.32 12.08
CA ASN A 220 17.20 9.90 11.25
C ASN A 220 16.23 9.00 12.02
N ALA A 221 16.74 8.04 12.79
CA ALA A 221 15.92 7.16 13.63
C ALA A 221 15.12 7.97 14.68
N ARG A 222 15.78 8.92 15.36
CA ARG A 222 15.14 9.80 16.35
C ARG A 222 14.08 10.72 15.71
N VAL A 223 14.35 11.28 14.53
CA VAL A 223 13.36 12.07 13.75
C VAL A 223 12.17 11.19 13.37
N SER A 224 12.40 9.99 12.85
CA SER A 224 11.34 9.04 12.51
C SER A 224 10.48 8.69 13.73
N MET A 225 11.11 8.45 14.89
CA MET A 225 10.39 8.22 16.16
C MET A 225 9.54 9.42 16.57
N GLN A 226 10.05 10.65 16.45
CA GLN A 226 9.27 11.87 16.72
C GLN A 226 8.04 11.98 15.80
N MET A 227 8.19 11.68 14.51
CA MET A 227 7.07 11.70 13.54
C MET A 227 6.02 10.64 13.88
N LEU A 228 6.44 9.42 14.20
CA LEU A 228 5.55 8.33 14.61
C LEU A 228 4.84 8.65 15.94
N ALA A 229 5.56 9.25 16.90
CA ALA A 229 4.98 9.66 18.18
C ALA A 229 3.92 10.76 18.00
N ALA A 230 4.11 11.70 17.09
CA ALA A 230 3.11 12.73 16.80
C ALA A 230 1.82 12.13 16.19
N ALA A 231 1.96 11.17 15.27
CA ALA A 231 0.82 10.45 14.70
C ALA A 231 0.09 9.59 15.75
N ALA A 232 0.86 8.89 16.60
CA ALA A 232 0.33 8.12 17.73
C ALA A 232 -0.42 9.00 18.73
N GLN A 233 0.10 10.19 19.04
CA GLN A 233 -0.54 11.12 19.96
C GLN A 233 -1.92 11.55 19.46
N ALA A 234 -2.08 11.81 18.16
CA ALA A 234 -3.39 12.15 17.61
C ALA A 234 -4.42 11.02 17.75
N MET A 235 -3.99 9.77 17.65
CA MET A 235 -4.85 8.61 17.93
C MET A 235 -5.18 8.49 19.42
N ILE A 236 -4.21 8.74 20.31
CA ILE A 236 -4.43 8.79 21.76
C ILE A 236 -5.46 9.86 22.13
N ASP A 237 -5.33 11.06 21.58
CA ASP A 237 -6.25 12.17 21.81
C ASP A 237 -7.67 11.87 21.27
N ALA A 238 -7.77 11.00 20.27
CA ALA A 238 -9.04 10.54 19.72
C ALA A 238 -9.67 9.37 20.50
N ALA A 239 -8.91 8.62 21.30
CA ALA A 239 -9.38 7.43 22.02
C ALA A 239 -10.61 7.66 22.91
N PRO A 240 -10.77 8.79 23.63
CA PRO A 240 -11.98 9.06 24.42
C PRO A 240 -13.27 9.12 23.59
N ARG A 241 -13.17 9.30 22.27
CA ARG A 241 -14.30 9.34 21.32
C ARG A 241 -14.58 7.99 20.66
N GLY A 242 -13.83 6.94 21.04
CA GLY A 242 -14.02 5.58 20.58
C GLY A 242 -13.18 5.18 19.36
N ALA A 243 -13.25 3.89 19.04
CA ALA A 243 -12.41 3.21 18.06
C ALA A 243 -12.46 3.81 16.65
N GLU A 244 -13.62 4.31 16.22
CA GLU A 244 -13.76 4.94 14.91
C GLU A 244 -13.05 6.29 14.82
N ALA A 245 -13.11 7.09 15.89
CA ALA A 245 -12.39 8.36 15.95
C ALA A 245 -10.87 8.12 15.93
N VAL A 246 -10.40 7.05 16.58
CA VAL A 246 -9.00 6.61 16.51
C VAL A 246 -8.60 6.23 15.09
N ALA A 247 -9.42 5.42 14.42
CA ALA A 247 -9.17 5.04 13.03
C ALA A 247 -9.14 6.26 12.10
N GLN A 248 -10.05 7.22 12.29
CA GLN A 248 -10.11 8.45 11.51
C GLN A 248 -8.87 9.33 11.74
N ALA A 249 -8.42 9.49 12.99
CA ALA A 249 -7.18 10.19 13.30
C ALA A 249 -5.98 9.54 12.61
N GLY A 250 -5.84 8.21 12.70
CA GLY A 250 -4.77 7.48 12.02
C GLY A 250 -4.83 7.63 10.49
N ALA A 251 -6.02 7.52 9.90
CA ALA A 251 -6.23 7.66 8.47
C ALA A 251 -5.89 9.06 7.96
N GLU A 252 -6.22 10.12 8.69
CA GLU A 252 -5.86 11.50 8.32
C GLU A 252 -4.34 11.73 8.35
N TRP A 253 -3.62 11.14 9.30
CA TRP A 253 -2.16 11.21 9.34
C TRP A 253 -1.51 10.47 8.17
N ILE A 254 -2.02 9.28 7.83
CA ILE A 254 -1.57 8.52 6.67
C ILE A 254 -1.79 9.34 5.38
N ALA A 255 -2.99 9.90 5.22
CA ALA A 255 -3.39 10.68 4.05
C ALA A 255 -2.61 12.00 3.93
N ALA A 256 -2.42 12.73 5.03
CA ALA A 256 -1.59 13.94 5.04
C ALA A 256 -0.13 13.62 4.67
N SER A 257 0.38 12.49 5.14
CA SER A 257 1.71 12.04 4.79
C SER A 257 1.81 11.71 3.28
N ASP A 258 0.76 11.15 2.65
CA ASP A 258 0.72 10.98 1.18
C ASP A 258 0.82 12.33 0.47
N ARG A 259 -0.01 13.29 0.89
CA ARG A 259 -0.08 14.63 0.28
C ARG A 259 1.21 15.42 0.46
N SER A 260 1.85 15.35 1.63
CA SER A 260 3.14 16.01 1.87
C SER A 260 4.29 15.40 1.06
N TYR A 261 4.24 14.07 0.83
CA TYR A 261 5.27 13.37 0.07
C TYR A 261 5.14 13.62 -1.45
N PHE A 262 3.92 13.47 -1.97
CA PHE A 262 3.67 13.49 -3.41
C PHE A 262 3.11 14.83 -3.94
N GLY A 263 2.59 15.70 -3.09
CA GLY A 263 1.78 16.87 -3.48
C GLY A 263 0.31 16.50 -3.67
N ALA A 264 -0.60 17.39 -3.29
CA ALA A 264 -2.03 17.05 -3.20
C ALA A 264 -2.65 16.75 -4.58
N GLU A 265 -2.29 17.52 -5.60
CA GLU A 265 -2.75 17.33 -6.99
C GLU A 265 -2.24 16.00 -7.57
N LEU A 266 -0.94 15.72 -7.47
CA LEU A 266 -0.38 14.45 -7.93
C LEU A 266 -0.96 13.27 -7.16
N ARG A 267 -1.20 13.41 -5.85
CA ARG A 267 -1.85 12.35 -5.07
C ARG A 267 -3.26 12.04 -5.57
N ARG A 268 -4.03 13.07 -5.94
CA ARG A 268 -5.38 12.96 -6.50
C ARG A 268 -5.40 12.30 -7.88
N ASP A 269 -4.52 12.75 -8.76
CA ASP A 269 -4.66 12.48 -10.18
C ASP A 269 -3.73 11.37 -10.70
N LYS A 270 -2.62 11.10 -10.01
CA LYS A 270 -1.51 10.30 -10.55
C LYS A 270 -1.04 9.19 -9.64
N ILE A 271 -0.93 9.42 -8.33
CA ILE A 271 -0.37 8.44 -7.41
C ILE A 271 -1.44 7.44 -6.98
N ILE A 272 -1.08 6.16 -7.04
CA ILE A 272 -1.93 5.05 -6.64
C ILE A 272 -1.19 4.27 -5.54
N PRO A 273 -1.35 4.60 -4.25
CA PRO A 273 -0.74 3.82 -3.19
C PRO A 273 -1.26 2.38 -3.21
N ILE A 274 -0.38 1.40 -3.08
CA ILE A 274 -0.75 -0.02 -2.99
C ILE A 274 -0.56 -0.57 -1.58
N PHE A 275 -1.51 -1.42 -1.16
CA PHE A 275 -1.46 -2.19 0.07
C PHE A 275 -1.65 -3.68 -0.15
N VAL A 276 -0.93 -4.46 0.65
CA VAL A 276 -1.14 -5.89 0.81
C VAL A 276 -2.24 -6.13 1.85
N GLU A 277 -3.44 -6.49 1.41
CA GLU A 277 -4.57 -6.73 2.32
C GLU A 277 -4.42 -8.04 3.08
N ASN A 278 -4.02 -9.09 2.36
CA ASN A 278 -3.82 -10.43 2.90
C ASN A 278 -2.34 -10.83 2.75
N PRO A 279 -1.44 -10.29 3.57
CA PRO A 279 -0.03 -10.64 3.51
C PRO A 279 0.15 -12.12 3.86
N ASN A 280 1.09 -12.78 3.18
CA ASN A 280 1.56 -14.09 3.64
C ASN A 280 2.40 -13.96 4.92
N GLU A 281 2.79 -15.08 5.52
CA GLU A 281 3.59 -15.10 6.75
C GLU A 281 4.88 -14.25 6.64
N HIS A 282 5.63 -14.37 5.54
CA HIS A 282 6.88 -13.63 5.34
C HIS A 282 6.62 -12.12 5.26
N GLU A 283 5.60 -11.70 4.50
CA GLU A 283 5.22 -10.29 4.37
C GLU A 283 4.75 -9.69 5.71
N LEU A 284 4.03 -10.48 6.51
CA LEU A 284 3.55 -10.03 7.82
C LEU A 284 4.68 -9.97 8.86
N ARG A 285 5.52 -11.01 8.92
CA ARG A 285 6.60 -11.14 9.91
C ARG A 285 7.81 -10.28 9.60
N ASP A 286 8.29 -10.34 8.36
CA ASP A 286 9.60 -9.81 7.99
C ASP A 286 9.50 -8.42 7.34
N GLU A 287 8.38 -8.11 6.69
CA GLU A 287 8.14 -6.81 6.04
C GLU A 287 7.16 -5.90 6.78
N GLY A 288 6.37 -6.44 7.73
CA GLY A 288 5.38 -5.71 8.52
C GLY A 288 4.23 -5.15 7.67
N LYS A 289 3.85 -5.85 6.61
CA LYS A 289 2.80 -5.44 5.67
C LYS A 289 1.39 -5.73 6.20
N GLY A 290 0.43 -5.00 5.62
CA GLY A 290 -1.00 -5.17 5.86
C GLY A 290 -1.51 -4.51 7.14
N LEU A 291 -2.73 -4.90 7.53
CA LEU A 291 -3.43 -4.32 8.68
C LEU A 291 -3.08 -5.02 10.01
N GLY A 292 -2.51 -6.22 9.94
CA GLY A 292 -2.16 -7.04 11.10
C GLY A 292 -0.75 -6.79 11.64
N VAL A 293 -0.43 -7.45 12.75
CA VAL A 293 0.91 -7.48 13.34
C VAL A 293 1.27 -8.93 13.63
N TRP A 294 2.46 -9.36 13.18
CA TRP A 294 2.91 -10.72 13.42
C TRP A 294 2.95 -11.07 14.91
N GLY A 295 2.41 -12.24 15.27
CA GLY A 295 2.37 -12.73 16.64
C GLY A 295 1.34 -12.02 17.54
N TRP A 296 0.50 -11.15 17.00
CA TRP A 296 -0.56 -10.46 17.74
C TRP A 296 -1.93 -10.90 17.22
N GLU A 297 -2.79 -11.38 18.13
CA GLU A 297 -4.19 -11.61 17.82
C GLU A 297 -4.97 -10.31 17.95
N LEU A 298 -5.34 -9.71 16.82
CA LEU A 298 -6.16 -8.52 16.75
C LEU A 298 -7.62 -8.89 16.53
N ALA A 299 -8.54 -8.18 17.20
CA ALA A 299 -9.96 -8.41 17.04
C ALA A 299 -10.38 -8.20 15.57
N PRO A 300 -11.18 -9.10 14.96
CA PRO A 300 -11.67 -8.92 13.58
C PRO A 300 -12.38 -7.58 13.35
N GLN A 301 -13.08 -7.08 14.37
CA GLN A 301 -13.71 -5.76 14.32
C GLN A 301 -12.70 -4.62 14.17
N ALA A 302 -11.52 -4.71 14.80
CA ALA A 302 -10.48 -3.70 14.66
C ALA A 302 -9.94 -3.64 13.23
N LEU A 303 -9.73 -4.80 12.60
CA LEU A 303 -9.30 -4.92 11.21
C LEU A 303 -10.34 -4.31 10.26
N ALA A 304 -11.62 -4.64 10.44
CA ALA A 304 -12.72 -4.10 9.64
C ALA A 304 -12.84 -2.57 9.76
N ILE A 305 -12.79 -2.04 10.98
CA ILE A 305 -12.79 -0.58 11.24
C ILE A 305 -11.64 0.10 10.52
N THR A 306 -10.41 -0.38 10.74
CA THR A 306 -9.22 0.24 10.14
C THR A 306 -9.25 0.17 8.63
N ARG A 307 -9.58 -0.98 8.04
CA ARG A 307 -9.72 -1.15 6.59
C ARG A 307 -10.64 -0.10 6.01
N ARG A 308 -11.88 -0.06 6.48
CA ARG A 308 -12.93 0.83 5.99
C ARG A 308 -12.50 2.29 6.08
N VAL A 309 -11.94 2.70 7.22
CA VAL A 309 -11.61 4.10 7.49
C VAL A 309 -10.34 4.53 6.77
N VAL A 310 -9.27 3.74 6.81
CA VAL A 310 -7.98 4.08 6.17
C VAL A 310 -8.12 4.04 4.64
N TYR A 311 -8.72 2.99 4.10
CA TYR A 311 -8.86 2.86 2.64
C TYR A 311 -9.91 3.83 2.10
N GLY A 312 -11.06 3.95 2.78
CA GLY A 312 -12.08 4.93 2.44
C GLY A 312 -11.51 6.34 2.43
N ARG A 313 -10.72 6.72 3.44
CA ARG A 313 -10.10 8.05 3.47
C ARG A 313 -9.11 8.25 2.33
N ARG A 314 -8.26 7.26 2.01
CA ARG A 314 -7.33 7.36 0.86
C ARG A 314 -8.06 7.43 -0.48
N LEU A 315 -9.21 6.77 -0.63
CA LEU A 315 -10.04 6.83 -1.83
C LEU A 315 -10.68 8.21 -2.05
N LEU A 316 -10.88 9.00 -0.98
CA LEU A 316 -11.29 10.40 -1.11
C LEU A 316 -10.16 11.30 -1.65
N ASP A 317 -8.90 10.88 -1.49
CA ASP A 317 -7.72 11.64 -1.90
C ASP A 317 -7.19 11.28 -3.29
N GLY A 318 -7.70 10.21 -3.91
CA GLY A 318 -7.20 9.69 -5.18
C GLY A 318 -7.38 8.18 -5.28
N ALA A 319 -6.94 7.59 -6.40
CA ALA A 319 -7.01 6.15 -6.59
C ALA A 319 -6.21 5.37 -5.53
N LEU A 320 -6.62 4.13 -5.29
CA LEU A 320 -6.02 3.21 -4.34
C LEU A 320 -5.83 1.84 -4.98
N ALA A 321 -4.76 1.12 -4.66
CA ALA A 321 -4.56 -0.27 -5.06
C ALA A 321 -4.53 -1.21 -3.84
N VAL A 322 -5.09 -2.40 -4.01
CA VAL A 322 -5.08 -3.48 -3.02
C VAL A 322 -4.68 -4.79 -3.69
N GLU A 323 -3.80 -5.56 -3.07
CA GLU A 323 -3.29 -6.83 -3.63
C GLU A 323 -3.46 -8.06 -2.72
N ARG A 324 -3.18 -9.23 -3.32
CA ARG A 324 -3.23 -10.60 -2.77
C ARG A 324 -4.59 -11.29 -2.79
N TYR A 325 -5.25 -11.30 -3.94
CA TYR A 325 -6.42 -12.17 -4.18
C TYR A 325 -6.11 -13.24 -5.23
N ASP A 326 -6.13 -14.51 -4.82
CA ASP A 326 -5.95 -15.66 -5.71
C ASP A 326 -7.31 -16.15 -6.21
N LEU A 327 -7.62 -15.87 -7.48
CA LEU A 327 -8.93 -16.17 -8.07
C LEU A 327 -9.18 -17.66 -8.28
N ARG A 328 -8.20 -18.54 -8.01
CA ARG A 328 -8.46 -19.99 -7.98
C ARG A 328 -9.40 -20.40 -6.85
N PHE A 329 -9.42 -19.62 -5.75
CA PHE A 329 -10.14 -19.97 -4.54
C PHE A 329 -11.38 -19.11 -4.39
N GLU A 330 -12.54 -19.74 -4.29
CA GLU A 330 -13.82 -19.05 -4.10
C GLU A 330 -13.81 -18.15 -2.85
N ALA A 331 -13.22 -18.62 -1.75
CA ALA A 331 -13.08 -17.82 -0.53
C ALA A 331 -12.23 -16.54 -0.68
N GLU A 332 -11.28 -16.49 -1.63
CA GLU A 332 -10.54 -15.26 -1.95
C GLU A 332 -11.37 -14.35 -2.85
N GLN A 333 -12.15 -14.91 -3.78
CA GLN A 333 -13.09 -14.15 -4.61
C GLN A 333 -14.16 -13.47 -3.74
N ASP A 334 -14.76 -14.21 -2.79
CA ASP A 334 -15.79 -13.69 -1.89
C ASP A 334 -15.23 -12.59 -0.98
N ARG A 335 -13.99 -12.76 -0.50
CA ARG A 335 -13.29 -11.71 0.27
C ARG A 335 -13.02 -10.46 -0.55
N ALA A 336 -12.63 -10.60 -1.81
CA ALA A 336 -12.44 -9.47 -2.70
C ALA A 336 -13.76 -8.74 -2.98
N ILE A 337 -14.85 -9.49 -3.19
CA ILE A 337 -16.19 -8.92 -3.38
C ILE A 337 -16.64 -8.15 -2.13
N ALA A 338 -16.49 -8.74 -0.94
CA ALA A 338 -16.83 -8.07 0.32
C ALA A 338 -16.03 -6.78 0.53
N LEU A 339 -14.73 -6.77 0.19
CA LEU A 339 -13.91 -5.55 0.22
C LEU A 339 -14.47 -4.47 -0.73
N LEU A 340 -14.82 -4.87 -1.96
CA LEU A 340 -15.34 -3.96 -2.97
C LEU A 340 -16.71 -3.40 -2.57
N GLU A 341 -17.61 -4.23 -2.03
CA GLU A 341 -18.92 -3.78 -1.53
C GLU A 341 -18.78 -2.79 -0.38
N GLU A 342 -17.75 -2.93 0.47
CA GLU A 342 -17.48 -1.99 1.55
C GLU A 342 -16.92 -0.64 1.06
N LEU A 343 -16.01 -0.64 0.08
CA LEU A 343 -15.25 0.55 -0.30
C LEU A 343 -15.79 1.29 -1.53
N VAL A 344 -16.43 0.56 -2.43
CA VAL A 344 -17.00 1.06 -3.69
C VAL A 344 -18.40 0.47 -3.92
N PRO A 345 -19.34 0.65 -2.97
CA PRO A 345 -20.70 0.13 -3.12
C PRO A 345 -21.37 0.70 -4.37
N ARG A 346 -22.40 0.01 -4.86
CA ARG A 346 -23.20 0.47 -6.02
C ARG A 346 -23.65 1.91 -5.84
N ASP A 347 -23.66 2.67 -6.94
CA ASP A 347 -24.03 4.09 -6.99
C ASP A 347 -23.08 5.04 -6.23
N SER A 348 -21.95 4.53 -5.71
CA SER A 348 -20.92 5.38 -5.10
C SER A 348 -20.13 6.15 -6.16
N SER A 349 -19.80 7.40 -5.86
CA SER A 349 -18.91 8.22 -6.69
C SER A 349 -17.51 8.31 -6.08
N GLY A 350 -16.48 8.54 -6.90
CA GLY A 350 -15.14 8.87 -6.42
C GLY A 350 -14.05 8.21 -7.26
N HIS A 351 -12.85 8.15 -6.69
CA HIS A 351 -11.68 7.59 -7.38
C HIS A 351 -11.75 6.06 -7.50
N PRO A 352 -11.05 5.46 -8.50
CA PRO A 352 -11.07 4.03 -8.71
C PRO A 352 -10.26 3.25 -7.67
N LEU A 353 -10.70 2.03 -7.38
CA LEU A 353 -9.96 1.02 -6.65
C LEU A 353 -9.37 -0.01 -7.62
N TRP A 354 -8.05 -0.14 -7.59
CA TRP A 354 -7.30 -1.12 -8.35
C TRP A 354 -7.17 -2.40 -7.55
N LEU A 355 -7.73 -3.50 -8.06
CA LEU A 355 -7.67 -4.80 -7.39
C LEU A 355 -6.67 -5.71 -8.12
N TRP A 356 -5.59 -6.05 -7.43
CA TRP A 356 -4.54 -6.90 -7.96
C TRP A 356 -4.83 -8.36 -7.64
N VAL A 357 -5.05 -9.12 -8.70
CA VAL A 357 -5.50 -10.51 -8.65
C VAL A 357 -4.45 -11.43 -9.28
N ASN A 358 -4.38 -12.68 -8.82
CA ASN A 358 -3.49 -13.71 -9.37
C ASN A 358 -4.22 -15.04 -9.54
N GLY A 359 -3.59 -15.99 -10.25
CA GLY A 359 -4.06 -17.38 -10.39
C GLY A 359 -3.18 -18.35 -9.63
N GLY A 360 -2.54 -17.91 -8.54
CA GLY A 360 -1.53 -18.62 -7.78
C GLY A 360 -0.18 -17.94 -7.88
N THR A 361 0.31 -17.37 -6.79
CA THR A 361 1.62 -16.73 -6.72
C THR A 361 2.46 -17.26 -5.56
N ASP A 362 3.78 -17.25 -5.72
CA ASP A 362 4.72 -17.49 -4.63
C ASP A 362 4.96 -16.24 -3.75
N GLY A 363 4.26 -15.13 -4.01
CA GLY A 363 4.43 -13.86 -3.31
C GLY A 363 5.61 -13.02 -3.82
N HIS A 364 6.50 -13.60 -4.64
CA HIS A 364 7.72 -12.96 -5.17
C HIS A 364 7.62 -12.60 -6.65
N GLY A 365 6.39 -12.46 -7.16
CA GLY A 365 6.15 -12.12 -8.56
C GLY A 365 6.40 -13.29 -9.53
N LYS A 366 6.40 -14.53 -9.02
CA LYS A 366 6.27 -15.74 -9.82
C LYS A 366 4.90 -16.39 -9.55
N GLY A 367 4.53 -17.31 -10.43
CA GLY A 367 3.25 -18.01 -10.39
C GLY A 367 2.43 -17.80 -11.66
N ASP A 368 1.16 -18.15 -11.58
CA ASP A 368 0.23 -18.15 -12.71
C ASP A 368 -0.60 -16.86 -12.73
N PRO A 369 -0.83 -16.28 -13.91
CA PRO A 369 -1.67 -15.10 -14.05
C PRO A 369 -3.13 -15.44 -13.76
N ALA A 370 -3.90 -14.45 -13.32
CA ALA A 370 -5.33 -14.60 -13.04
C ALA A 370 -6.19 -14.80 -14.30
N VAL A 371 -5.61 -14.64 -15.49
CA VAL A 371 -6.31 -14.58 -16.79
C VAL A 371 -7.41 -15.62 -16.97
N PRO A 372 -7.22 -16.92 -16.66
CA PRO A 372 -8.29 -17.92 -16.82
C PRO A 372 -9.56 -17.63 -16.01
N TYR A 373 -9.44 -16.90 -14.91
CA TYR A 373 -10.51 -16.67 -13.93
C TYR A 373 -11.15 -15.27 -14.03
N ILE A 374 -10.56 -14.36 -14.83
CA ILE A 374 -10.98 -12.95 -14.88
C ILE A 374 -12.43 -12.79 -15.32
N LYS A 375 -12.88 -13.51 -16.36
CA LYS A 375 -14.25 -13.35 -16.89
C LYS A 375 -15.31 -13.75 -15.87
N ASP A 376 -15.11 -14.90 -15.23
CA ASP A 376 -16.05 -15.39 -14.21
C ASP A 376 -16.07 -14.45 -13.01
N PHE A 377 -14.90 -13.95 -12.59
CA PHE A 377 -14.81 -12.98 -11.51
C PHE A 377 -15.45 -11.62 -11.84
N GLN A 378 -15.28 -11.12 -13.08
CA GLN A 378 -15.98 -9.92 -13.57
C GLN A 378 -17.51 -10.11 -13.52
N ALA A 379 -18.01 -11.29 -13.88
CA ALA A 379 -19.45 -11.60 -13.79
C ALA A 379 -19.94 -11.59 -12.33
N LYS A 380 -19.14 -12.12 -11.39
CA LYS A 380 -19.45 -12.03 -9.95
C LYS A 380 -19.47 -10.58 -9.46
N ILE A 381 -18.48 -9.75 -9.84
CA ILE A 381 -18.45 -8.32 -9.48
C ILE A 381 -19.67 -7.59 -10.04
N ALA A 382 -20.05 -7.85 -11.30
CA ALA A 382 -21.21 -7.22 -11.94
C ALA A 382 -22.55 -7.61 -11.29
N ALA A 383 -22.63 -8.80 -10.68
CA ALA A 383 -23.82 -9.26 -9.95
C ALA A 383 -23.89 -8.73 -8.50
N ALA A 384 -22.77 -8.30 -7.93
CA ALA A 384 -22.66 -7.83 -6.54
C ALA A 384 -23.08 -6.36 -6.36
N ASN A 385 -23.14 -5.89 -5.11
CA ASN A 385 -23.49 -4.51 -4.79
C ASN A 385 -22.29 -3.54 -4.96
N ILE A 386 -21.69 -3.52 -6.15
CA ILE A 386 -20.43 -2.82 -6.44
C ILE A 386 -20.64 -1.80 -7.56
N GLU A 387 -20.04 -0.63 -7.42
CA GLU A 387 -19.89 0.34 -8.51
C GLU A 387 -18.78 -0.12 -9.47
N VAL A 388 -19.16 -0.89 -10.49
CA VAL A 388 -18.21 -1.53 -11.43
C VAL A 388 -17.33 -0.51 -12.14
N SER A 389 -17.84 0.70 -12.44
CA SER A 389 -17.07 1.74 -13.12
C SER A 389 -15.86 2.24 -12.31
N ARG A 390 -15.84 1.99 -11.00
CA ARG A 390 -14.75 2.35 -10.09
C ARG A 390 -13.76 1.21 -9.85
N VAL A 391 -13.95 0.03 -10.45
CA VAL A 391 -13.07 -1.13 -10.22
C VAL A 391 -12.13 -1.34 -11.40
N VAL A 392 -10.83 -1.38 -11.13
CA VAL A 392 -9.80 -1.73 -12.12
C VAL A 392 -9.11 -3.02 -11.71
N LEU A 393 -9.36 -4.11 -12.44
CA LEU A 393 -8.67 -5.38 -12.18
C LEU A 393 -7.28 -5.36 -12.83
N LEU A 394 -6.25 -5.76 -12.09
CA LEU A 394 -4.91 -5.98 -12.63
C LEU A 394 -4.44 -7.40 -12.36
N SER A 395 -4.17 -8.17 -13.41
CA SER A 395 -3.67 -9.55 -13.27
C SER A 395 -2.14 -9.57 -13.05
N LYS A 396 -1.71 -10.35 -12.06
CA LYS A 396 -0.32 -10.66 -11.72
C LYS A 396 -0.06 -12.17 -11.78
N PRO A 397 1.19 -12.62 -12.03
CA PRO A 397 2.41 -11.84 -12.17
C PRO A 397 2.51 -11.10 -13.52
N SER A 398 3.42 -10.12 -13.58
CA SER A 398 3.67 -9.35 -14.80
C SER A 398 4.30 -10.20 -15.91
N VAL A 399 3.89 -9.95 -17.16
CA VAL A 399 4.46 -10.58 -18.36
C VAL A 399 5.90 -10.11 -18.59
N ARG A 400 6.77 -11.02 -19.06
CA ARG A 400 8.20 -10.77 -19.34
C ARG A 400 8.49 -10.95 -20.84
N PRO A 401 8.17 -9.96 -21.69
CA PRO A 401 8.37 -10.06 -23.14
C PRO A 401 9.84 -9.83 -23.49
N TRP A 402 10.69 -10.83 -23.24
CA TRP A 402 12.14 -10.77 -23.43
C TRP A 402 12.63 -11.70 -24.54
N GLY A 403 13.84 -11.47 -25.01
CA GLY A 403 14.47 -12.31 -26.05
C GLY A 403 13.98 -12.01 -27.46
N ALA A 404 14.32 -12.89 -28.40
CA ALA A 404 14.02 -12.73 -29.83
C ALA A 404 12.51 -12.62 -30.11
N ASP A 405 11.69 -13.36 -29.35
CA ASP A 405 10.23 -13.39 -29.52
C ASP A 405 9.50 -12.34 -28.67
N GLY A 406 10.24 -11.43 -28.01
CA GLY A 406 9.67 -10.47 -27.06
C GLY A 406 8.54 -9.62 -27.64
N LYS A 407 8.67 -9.17 -28.90
CA LYS A 407 7.61 -8.42 -29.59
C LYS A 407 6.35 -9.28 -29.74
N GLN A 408 6.46 -10.50 -30.27
CA GLN A 408 5.32 -11.40 -30.45
C GLN A 408 4.63 -11.75 -29.12
N VAL A 409 5.40 -11.96 -28.05
CA VAL A 409 4.85 -12.18 -26.71
C VAL A 409 4.07 -10.97 -26.22
N LEU A 410 4.64 -9.76 -26.36
CA LEU A 410 3.95 -8.53 -25.99
C LEU A 410 2.64 -8.38 -26.76
N GLU A 411 2.64 -8.59 -28.08
CA GLU A 411 1.44 -8.45 -28.91
C GLU A 411 0.34 -9.44 -28.54
N THR A 412 0.72 -10.70 -28.32
CA THR A 412 -0.22 -11.74 -27.93
C THR A 412 -0.89 -11.41 -26.59
N GLU A 413 -0.12 -10.90 -25.63
CA GLU A 413 -0.67 -10.55 -24.31
C GLU A 413 -1.46 -9.24 -24.35
N VAL A 414 -1.06 -8.25 -25.15
CA VAL A 414 -1.85 -7.02 -25.37
C VAL A 414 -3.24 -7.38 -25.89
N ASP A 415 -3.32 -8.22 -26.93
CA ASP A 415 -4.61 -8.67 -27.48
C ASP A 415 -5.43 -9.45 -26.46
N ARG A 416 -4.79 -10.32 -25.68
CA ARG A 416 -5.45 -11.14 -24.66
C ARG A 416 -6.05 -10.28 -23.56
N TYR A 417 -5.31 -9.30 -23.05
CA TYR A 417 -5.76 -8.42 -21.96
C TYR A 417 -6.77 -7.39 -22.44
N ALA A 418 -6.63 -6.88 -23.67
CA ALA A 418 -7.64 -6.02 -24.30
C ALA A 418 -9.00 -6.73 -24.42
N LYS A 419 -9.03 -8.01 -24.79
CA LYS A 419 -10.27 -8.82 -24.82
C LYS A 419 -10.93 -9.04 -23.46
N LEU A 420 -10.15 -8.90 -22.38
CA LEU A 420 -10.65 -8.98 -21.00
C LEU A 420 -11.03 -7.61 -20.43
N GLY A 421 -10.69 -6.52 -21.14
CA GLY A 421 -10.93 -5.16 -20.66
C GLY A 421 -10.12 -4.79 -19.42
N ILE A 422 -8.93 -5.35 -19.24
CA ILE A 422 -8.07 -5.09 -18.07
C ILE A 422 -6.67 -4.62 -18.49
N PRO A 423 -5.97 -3.81 -17.67
CA PRO A 423 -4.59 -3.42 -17.97
C PRO A 423 -3.62 -4.61 -17.92
N LEU A 424 -2.59 -4.56 -18.77
CA LEU A 424 -1.51 -5.55 -18.84
C LEU A 424 -0.27 -5.04 -18.11
N SER A 425 0.11 -5.71 -17.02
CA SER A 425 1.37 -5.43 -16.33
C SER A 425 2.54 -6.15 -17.01
N VAL A 426 3.57 -5.39 -17.40
CA VAL A 426 4.77 -5.93 -18.05
C VAL A 426 6.05 -5.56 -17.28
N GLN A 427 7.04 -6.44 -17.32
CA GLN A 427 8.39 -6.19 -16.82
C GLN A 427 9.24 -5.45 -17.87
N LEU A 428 8.78 -4.26 -18.25
CA LEU A 428 9.46 -3.37 -19.19
C LEU A 428 9.52 -1.94 -18.64
N GLN A 429 10.67 -1.32 -18.81
CA GLN A 429 10.84 0.13 -18.71
C GLN A 429 10.50 0.80 -20.07
N THR A 430 10.28 2.12 -20.07
CA THR A 430 9.93 2.87 -21.30
C THR A 430 10.86 2.56 -22.47
N GLN A 431 12.18 2.58 -22.26
CA GLN A 431 13.15 2.37 -23.35
C GLN A 431 13.09 0.95 -23.93
N GLN A 432 12.75 -0.03 -23.10
CA GLN A 432 12.61 -1.41 -23.56
C GLN A 432 11.33 -1.55 -24.39
N LEU A 433 10.23 -0.92 -23.95
CA LEU A 433 9.02 -0.85 -24.76
C LEU A 433 9.28 -0.15 -26.10
N GLN A 434 9.92 1.02 -26.09
CA GLN A 434 10.27 1.76 -27.31
C GLN A 434 11.02 0.89 -28.33
N LYS A 435 12.00 0.11 -27.89
CA LYS A 435 12.76 -0.79 -28.76
C LYS A 435 11.90 -1.93 -29.32
N LEU A 436 10.97 -2.46 -28.52
CA LEU A 436 10.09 -3.55 -28.93
C LEU A 436 9.03 -3.11 -29.93
N ILE A 437 8.54 -1.87 -29.80
CA ILE A 437 7.45 -1.35 -30.63
C ILE A 437 7.95 -0.46 -31.78
N ALA A 438 9.24 -0.18 -31.85
CA ALA A 438 9.86 0.38 -33.04
C ALA A 438 9.66 -0.60 -34.21
N ASP A 439 9.37 -0.06 -35.39
CA ASP A 439 9.07 -0.83 -36.60
C ASP A 439 10.25 -1.70 -37.04
#